data_AF-A0A8H5GCB1-F1
#
_entry.id   AF-A0A8H5GCB1-F1
#
_cell.length_a   1.000
_cell.length_b   1.000
_cell.length_c   1.000
_cell.angle_alpha   90.00
_cell.angle_beta   90.00
_cell.angle_gamma   90.00
#
_symmetry.space_group_name_H-M   'P 1'
#
loop_
_entity.id
_entity.type
_entity.pdbx_description
1 polymer ?
#
loop_
_entity_poly.entity_id
_entity_poly.type
_entity_poly.pdbx_seq_one_letter_code
_entity_poly.pdbx_strand_id
1 'polypeptide(L)'
;MSPKQIATASSPSRSTQKARGQEASPQKQRTLVQALSSMHVTPPSKQSLVSAVTDTTKTCISTHFTYGERDESGYARVFDAQTGTELIRHNDLWFYDGSLVCRAENVLFRVHMSLLARQSACFEDMLAIPQPEEELDEKTGFDLSQEKDARVGSKGFKGRIPIIVLHDLAEDVENLLRALIDGPVFGNNGREDFRVVSGILRLATKYLFESLRAIALSHLSAAWPPTLKGWEAREDCAQSYELDHSHQPRLYPHPFLIINLAREIEAPELLPAAFYDISRYSYAQIFEPGDDNPFGIYPSPYPTLCPSDMQRFTIGKEAIQHMVTNLIQAMGNSLPNRQPSLHSSYSGNRRSNTGICVSATGCKKDFSELMDLATQHYLFDRERGSCDPLYVAEELGQLKGTEFSECKACALSLECWASRERERVWRMIPGWFRLDSIPGGGVQSATMVPASVI
;
A
#
# COMPACT_ATOMS: atom_id res chain seq x y z
N MET A 1 24.66 49.26 14.05
CA MET A 1 24.96 48.83 15.43
C MET A 1 24.54 47.38 15.54
N SER A 2 25.54 46.52 15.75
CA SER A 2 25.45 45.08 15.93
C SER A 2 24.65 44.68 17.19
N PRO A 3 24.32 43.39 17.34
CA PRO A 3 23.18 42.86 18.08
C PRO A 3 23.53 42.51 19.54
N LYS A 4 22.51 42.28 20.38
CA LYS A 4 22.70 41.65 21.70
C LYS A 4 22.23 40.19 21.71
N GLN A 5 23.18 39.38 22.12
CA GLN A 5 23.22 37.94 22.30
C GLN A 5 22.56 37.46 23.62
N ILE A 6 22.02 36.24 23.54
CA ILE A 6 22.23 35.08 24.42
C ILE A 6 21.92 35.21 25.93
N ALA A 7 21.02 34.36 26.41
CA ALA A 7 21.23 33.61 27.66
C ALA A 7 20.42 32.30 27.66
N THR A 8 21.15 31.19 27.62
CA THR A 8 20.79 29.79 27.84
C THR A 8 20.81 29.45 29.34
N ALA A 9 19.85 28.65 29.83
CA ALA A 9 19.88 27.77 31.01
C ALA A 9 18.43 27.26 31.24
N SER A 10 18.09 26.07 31.74
CA SER A 10 18.81 24.90 32.26
C SER A 10 17.74 23.84 32.56
N SER A 11 18.09 22.56 32.38
CA SER A 11 17.30 21.37 32.74
C SER A 11 16.93 21.30 34.23
N PRO A 12 15.94 20.46 34.60
CA PRO A 12 16.07 19.69 35.83
C PRO A 12 15.81 18.18 35.65
N SER A 13 16.85 17.44 36.05
CA SER A 13 16.87 16.18 36.81
C SER A 13 15.57 15.36 36.99
N ARG A 14 15.56 14.21 36.31
CA ARG A 14 15.30 12.84 36.80
C ARG A 14 14.97 12.68 38.30
N SER A 15 13.76 12.20 38.60
CA SER A 15 13.43 11.52 39.86
C SER A 15 12.86 10.13 39.57
N THR A 16 13.60 9.13 40.02
CA THR A 16 13.29 7.70 39.98
C THR A 16 12.21 7.33 41.01
N GLN A 17 11.11 6.71 40.58
CA GLN A 17 10.24 5.94 41.46
C GLN A 17 10.20 4.47 41.01
N LYS A 18 10.70 3.62 41.91
CA LYS A 18 10.69 2.16 41.90
C LYS A 18 9.25 1.64 41.93
N ALA A 19 8.84 0.93 40.88
CA ALA A 19 7.70 0.01 40.94
C ALA A 19 8.24 -1.42 40.99
N ARG A 20 7.77 -2.14 42.01
CA ARG A 20 8.23 -3.45 42.49
C ARG A 20 7.64 -4.54 41.58
N GLY A 21 8.49 -5.24 40.82
CA GLY A 21 8.10 -6.41 40.05
C GLY A 21 7.85 -7.61 40.98
N GLN A 22 6.72 -8.28 40.80
CA GLN A 22 6.48 -9.61 41.34
C GLN A 22 7.08 -10.63 40.37
N GLU A 23 8.15 -11.31 40.78
CA GLU A 23 8.74 -12.45 40.08
C GLU A 23 7.81 -13.66 40.17
N ALA A 24 7.37 -14.18 39.03
CA ALA A 24 6.68 -15.46 38.92
C ALA A 24 7.71 -16.57 38.63
N SER A 25 7.56 -17.68 39.35
CA SER A 25 8.50 -18.82 39.43
C SER A 25 8.73 -19.57 38.09
N PRO A 26 9.95 -20.11 37.83
CA PRO A 26 10.36 -20.72 36.55
C PRO A 26 9.72 -22.08 36.21
N GLN A 27 8.83 -22.61 37.04
CA GLN A 27 8.28 -23.95 36.89
C GLN A 27 6.94 -24.04 36.13
N LYS A 28 6.29 -22.90 35.80
CA LYS A 28 5.03 -22.90 35.02
C LYS A 28 5.20 -22.68 33.51
N GLN A 29 6.40 -22.33 33.02
CA GLN A 29 6.66 -22.15 31.58
C GLN A 29 7.04 -23.45 30.85
N ARG A 30 7.37 -24.53 31.57
CA ARG A 30 7.73 -25.83 30.94
C ARG A 30 6.53 -26.67 30.49
N THR A 31 5.33 -26.44 31.02
CA THR A 31 4.15 -27.27 30.71
C THR A 31 3.41 -26.83 29.43
N LEU A 32 3.64 -25.60 28.95
CA LEU A 32 2.98 -25.06 27.74
C LEU A 32 3.76 -25.38 26.45
N VAL A 33 5.08 -25.60 26.56
CA VAL A 33 5.95 -26.01 25.44
C VAL A 33 5.80 -27.51 25.13
N GLN A 34 5.42 -28.35 26.10
CA GLN A 34 5.19 -29.79 25.89
C GLN A 34 3.78 -30.15 25.37
N ALA A 35 2.82 -29.22 25.40
CA ALA A 35 1.46 -29.45 24.88
C ALA A 35 1.30 -29.07 23.39
N LEU A 36 2.29 -28.43 22.77
CA LEU A 36 2.27 -28.03 21.36
C LEU A 36 3.01 -29.01 20.43
N SER A 37 3.55 -30.12 20.96
CA SER A 37 4.27 -31.12 20.17
C SER A 37 3.44 -32.33 19.71
N SER A 38 2.12 -32.36 19.93
CA SER A 38 1.28 -33.53 19.57
C SER A 38 0.29 -33.33 18.42
N MET A 39 0.45 -32.31 17.57
CA MET A 39 -0.30 -32.21 16.31
C MET A 39 0.66 -32.30 15.11
N HIS A 40 1.21 -33.50 14.91
CA HIS A 40 1.89 -33.86 13.67
C HIS A 40 0.82 -34.06 12.57
N VAL A 41 0.66 -33.06 11.71
CA VAL A 41 0.14 -33.27 10.36
C VAL A 41 1.35 -33.67 9.51
N THR A 42 1.34 -34.90 9.00
CA THR A 42 2.37 -35.43 8.10
C THR A 42 2.51 -34.54 6.86
N PRO A 43 3.73 -34.14 6.45
CA PRO A 43 3.93 -33.41 5.21
C PRO A 43 3.66 -34.33 4.01
N PRO A 44 3.05 -33.84 2.91
CA PRO A 44 2.96 -34.61 1.70
C PRO A 44 4.37 -34.87 1.13
N SER A 45 4.52 -36.02 0.49
CA SER A 45 5.78 -36.54 -0.06
C SER A 45 6.46 -35.57 -1.02
N LYS A 46 7.80 -35.53 -0.94
CA LYS A 46 8.75 -34.66 -1.68
C LYS A 46 8.81 -34.88 -3.21
N GLN A 47 7.74 -35.34 -3.84
CA GLN A 47 7.71 -35.64 -5.29
C GLN A 47 6.56 -34.97 -6.06
N SER A 48 5.73 -34.12 -5.43
CA SER A 48 4.55 -33.55 -6.11
C SER A 48 4.54 -32.01 -6.26
N LEU A 49 5.62 -31.30 -5.95
CA LEU A 49 5.68 -29.83 -6.07
C LEU A 49 6.46 -29.31 -7.29
N VAL A 50 6.92 -30.20 -8.18
CA VAL A 50 7.69 -29.83 -9.39
C VAL A 50 6.82 -29.74 -10.66
N SER A 51 5.51 -30.00 -10.58
CA SER A 51 4.66 -30.13 -11.77
C SER A 51 3.43 -29.21 -11.85
N ALA A 52 3.38 -28.12 -11.08
CA ALA A 52 2.23 -27.22 -11.09
C ALA A 52 2.59 -25.74 -11.20
N VAL A 53 3.48 -25.38 -12.14
CA VAL A 53 3.58 -24.01 -12.69
C VAL A 53 3.94 -24.10 -14.17
N THR A 54 3.03 -24.58 -15.01
CA THR A 54 3.13 -24.38 -16.47
C THR A 54 1.74 -24.24 -17.05
N ASP A 55 1.20 -23.02 -17.04
CA ASP A 55 0.28 -22.61 -18.10
C ASP A 55 0.11 -21.09 -18.14
N THR A 56 1.04 -20.41 -18.81
CA THR A 56 0.74 -19.22 -19.62
C THR A 56 1.90 -19.01 -20.61
N THR A 57 1.61 -19.12 -21.91
CA THR A 57 2.45 -18.71 -23.06
C THR A 57 3.96 -18.91 -22.94
N LYS A 58 4.47 -20.06 -23.37
CA LYS A 58 5.91 -20.34 -23.54
C LYS A 58 6.53 -19.43 -24.61
N THR A 59 7.00 -18.25 -24.23
CA THR A 59 8.21 -17.69 -24.83
C THR A 59 9.36 -18.55 -24.31
N CYS A 60 9.92 -19.40 -25.18
CA CYS A 60 11.12 -20.17 -24.83
C CYS A 60 12.30 -19.20 -24.71
N ILE A 61 12.50 -18.63 -23.53
CA ILE A 61 13.66 -17.80 -23.24
C ILE A 61 14.84 -18.77 -23.04
N SER A 62 15.74 -18.81 -24.02
CA SER A 62 16.85 -19.74 -24.06
C SER A 62 18.03 -19.27 -23.19
N THR A 63 18.75 -20.22 -22.58
CA THR A 63 20.08 -19.98 -21.99
C THR A 63 21.21 -20.13 -23.01
N HIS A 64 20.88 -20.42 -24.27
CA HIS A 64 21.81 -20.51 -25.39
C HIS A 64 21.91 -19.19 -26.13
N PHE A 65 23.14 -18.71 -26.30
CA PHE A 65 23.46 -17.48 -27.00
C PHE A 65 24.33 -17.73 -28.23
N THR A 66 24.12 -16.93 -29.26
CA THR A 66 25.04 -16.78 -30.40
C THR A 66 25.68 -15.41 -30.36
N TYR A 67 26.92 -15.33 -30.86
CA TYR A 67 27.72 -14.11 -30.82
C TYR A 67 27.96 -13.61 -32.24
N GLY A 68 27.60 -12.36 -32.50
CA GLY A 68 27.81 -11.69 -33.77
C GLY A 68 29.06 -10.81 -33.79
N GLU A 69 29.10 -9.90 -34.75
CA GLU A 69 30.16 -8.90 -34.85
C GLU A 69 30.23 -8.01 -33.61
N ARG A 70 31.40 -7.45 -33.35
CA ARG A 70 31.60 -6.55 -32.21
C ARG A 70 30.96 -5.20 -32.48
N ASP A 71 30.33 -4.65 -31.45
CA ASP A 71 29.79 -3.29 -31.46
C ASP A 71 30.91 -2.22 -31.37
N GLU A 72 30.51 -0.95 -31.42
CA GLU A 72 31.42 0.21 -31.30
C GLU A 72 32.17 0.24 -29.96
N SER A 73 31.64 -0.41 -28.93
CA SER A 73 32.24 -0.53 -27.60
C SER A 73 33.21 -1.72 -27.50
N GLY A 74 33.34 -2.52 -28.56
CA GLY A 74 34.25 -3.67 -28.65
C GLY A 74 33.70 -4.97 -28.05
N TYR A 75 32.44 -4.98 -27.60
CA TYR A 75 31.74 -6.16 -27.10
C TYR A 75 31.07 -6.91 -28.25
N ALA A 76 31.09 -8.24 -28.23
CA ALA A 76 30.35 -9.04 -29.21
C ALA A 76 28.84 -8.80 -29.04
N ARG A 77 28.11 -8.55 -30.14
CA ARG A 77 26.64 -8.55 -30.12
C ARG A 77 26.15 -9.93 -29.73
N VAL A 78 25.18 -10.00 -28.83
CA VAL A 78 24.66 -11.26 -28.28
C VAL A 78 23.25 -11.47 -28.82
N PHE A 79 22.95 -12.68 -29.26
CA PHE A 79 21.62 -13.03 -29.77
C PHE A 79 21.12 -14.28 -29.06
N ASP A 80 19.82 -14.33 -28.81
CA ASP A 80 19.15 -15.55 -28.39
C ASP A 80 19.21 -16.59 -29.53
N ALA A 81 19.76 -17.77 -29.25
CA ALA A 81 19.98 -18.78 -30.28
C ALA A 81 18.68 -19.38 -30.87
N GLN A 82 17.56 -19.30 -30.15
CA GLN A 82 16.26 -19.83 -30.59
C GLN A 82 15.44 -18.77 -31.33
N THR A 83 15.40 -17.54 -30.82
CA THR A 83 14.55 -16.47 -31.36
C THR A 83 15.30 -15.55 -32.32
N GLY A 84 16.63 -15.54 -32.30
CA GLY A 84 17.46 -14.59 -33.05
C GLY A 84 17.36 -13.14 -32.54
N THR A 85 16.66 -12.91 -31.43
CA THR A 85 16.51 -11.58 -30.84
C THR A 85 17.85 -11.12 -30.26
N GLU A 86 18.22 -9.87 -30.55
CA GLU A 86 19.39 -9.25 -29.96
C GLU A 86 19.19 -9.00 -28.47
N LEU A 87 20.18 -9.39 -27.68
CA LEU A 87 20.24 -9.22 -26.25
C LEU A 87 21.19 -8.07 -25.91
N ILE A 88 20.69 -7.14 -25.10
CA ILE A 88 21.34 -5.88 -24.77
C ILE A 88 21.91 -5.99 -23.36
N ARG A 89 23.20 -5.68 -23.20
CA ARG A 89 23.80 -5.55 -21.87
C ARG A 89 23.30 -4.27 -21.22
N HIS A 90 22.87 -4.35 -19.96
CA HIS A 90 22.47 -3.16 -19.24
C HIS A 90 23.70 -2.29 -18.94
N ASN A 91 23.65 -1.00 -19.29
CA ASN A 91 24.82 -0.10 -19.22
C ASN A 91 25.43 0.00 -17.81
N ASP A 92 24.59 0.16 -16.77
CA ASP A 92 25.07 0.41 -15.40
C ASP A 92 25.12 -0.86 -14.53
N LEU A 93 24.47 -1.94 -14.96
CA LEU A 93 24.29 -3.18 -14.18
C LEU A 93 25.02 -4.34 -14.86
N TRP A 94 26.20 -4.04 -15.39
CA TRP A 94 27.11 -4.98 -16.02
C TRP A 94 28.47 -4.97 -15.31
N PHE A 95 28.54 -5.63 -14.16
CA PHE A 95 29.75 -5.63 -13.33
C PHE A 95 30.85 -6.51 -13.94
N TYR A 96 32.07 -5.96 -14.06
CA TYR A 96 33.23 -6.65 -14.65
C TYR A 96 33.64 -7.91 -13.88
N ASP A 97 33.33 -7.98 -12.58
CA ASP A 97 33.57 -9.09 -11.66
C ASP A 97 32.26 -9.79 -11.25
N GLY A 98 31.15 -9.53 -11.95
CA GLY A 98 29.89 -10.23 -11.74
C GLY A 98 30.04 -11.73 -12.01
N SER A 99 29.44 -12.53 -11.12
CA SER A 99 29.54 -13.99 -11.09
C SER A 99 28.25 -14.69 -11.56
N LEU A 100 27.24 -13.93 -11.96
CA LEU A 100 25.96 -14.40 -12.47
C LEU A 100 25.46 -13.45 -13.56
N VAL A 101 24.88 -14.00 -14.63
CA VAL A 101 24.10 -13.22 -15.60
C VAL A 101 22.62 -13.50 -15.39
N CYS A 102 21.84 -12.47 -15.06
CA CYS A 102 20.39 -12.52 -15.08
C CYS A 102 19.89 -12.01 -16.43
N ARG A 103 19.03 -12.78 -17.09
CA ARG A 103 18.34 -12.36 -18.30
C ARG A 103 16.89 -12.07 -17.97
N ALA A 104 16.41 -10.87 -18.32
CA ALA A 104 14.99 -10.53 -18.29
C ALA A 104 14.63 -9.91 -19.64
N GLU A 105 13.59 -10.44 -20.30
CA GLU A 105 13.24 -10.08 -21.68
C GLU A 105 14.46 -10.15 -22.63
N ASN A 106 14.82 -9.03 -23.25
CA ASN A 106 16.00 -8.86 -24.11
C ASN A 106 17.17 -8.17 -23.40
N VAL A 107 17.13 -7.99 -22.09
CA VAL A 107 18.17 -7.30 -21.31
C VAL A 107 18.96 -8.31 -20.47
N LEU A 108 20.29 -8.12 -20.45
CA LEU A 108 21.22 -8.90 -19.66
C LEU A 108 21.82 -8.03 -18.56
N PHE A 109 21.73 -8.53 -17.33
CA PHE A 109 22.31 -7.96 -16.13
C PHE A 109 23.42 -8.88 -15.64
N ARG A 110 24.62 -8.34 -15.37
CA ARG A 110 25.73 -9.12 -14.84
C ARG A 110 26.01 -8.67 -13.42
N VAL A 111 25.67 -9.50 -12.44
CA VAL A 111 25.66 -9.19 -11.00
C VAL A 111 26.37 -10.27 -10.17
N HIS A 112 26.46 -10.08 -8.85
CA HIS A 112 27.09 -11.03 -7.95
C HIS A 112 26.06 -12.01 -7.36
N MET A 113 26.37 -13.32 -7.39
CA MET A 113 25.54 -14.36 -6.77
C MET A 113 25.34 -14.10 -5.28
N SER A 114 26.40 -13.70 -4.58
CA SER A 114 26.38 -13.43 -3.14
C SER A 114 25.45 -12.28 -2.77
N LEU A 115 25.25 -11.30 -3.65
CA LEU A 115 24.31 -10.20 -3.42
C LEU A 115 22.87 -10.72 -3.35
N LEU A 116 22.48 -11.55 -4.32
CA LEU A 116 21.14 -12.12 -4.41
C LEU A 116 20.89 -13.15 -3.32
N ALA A 117 21.81 -14.12 -3.15
CA ALA A 117 21.69 -15.18 -2.16
C ALA A 117 21.60 -14.65 -0.72
N ARG A 118 22.31 -13.56 -0.40
CA ARG A 118 22.26 -12.97 0.94
C ARG A 118 20.91 -12.33 1.27
N GLN A 119 20.20 -11.82 0.26
CA GLN A 119 19.00 -11.00 0.45
C GLN A 119 17.69 -11.74 0.09
N SER A 120 17.79 -12.91 -0.53
CA SER A 120 16.66 -13.74 -0.94
C SER A 120 16.95 -15.22 -0.68
N ALA A 121 16.10 -15.82 0.15
CA ALA A 121 16.11 -17.27 0.39
C ALA A 121 15.81 -18.07 -0.90
N CYS A 122 14.96 -17.52 -1.79
CA CYS A 122 14.68 -18.14 -3.07
C CYS A 122 15.92 -18.21 -3.97
N PHE A 123 16.70 -17.13 -4.05
CA PHE A 123 17.95 -17.12 -4.80
C PHE A 123 19.04 -17.95 -4.10
N GLU A 124 19.09 -17.97 -2.77
CA GLU A 124 19.99 -18.86 -2.02
C GLU A 124 19.76 -20.32 -2.41
N ASP A 125 18.51 -20.79 -2.35
CA ASP A 125 18.13 -22.14 -2.74
C ASP A 125 18.38 -22.41 -4.23
N MET A 126 18.00 -21.49 -5.11
CA MET A 126 18.16 -21.62 -6.57
C MET A 126 19.64 -21.75 -6.97
N LEU A 127 20.52 -21.01 -6.30
CA LEU A 127 21.96 -21.01 -6.57
C LEU A 127 22.69 -22.18 -5.87
N ALA A 128 22.09 -22.78 -4.84
CA ALA A 128 22.63 -23.93 -4.14
C ALA A 128 22.42 -25.26 -4.90
N ILE A 129 21.52 -25.30 -5.88
CA ILE A 129 21.30 -26.47 -6.73
C ILE A 129 22.56 -26.69 -7.58
N PRO A 130 23.27 -27.84 -7.44
CA PRO A 130 24.43 -28.13 -8.26
C PRO A 130 24.02 -28.16 -9.72
N GLN A 131 24.60 -27.26 -10.52
CA GLN A 131 24.51 -27.34 -11.97
C GLN A 131 25.36 -28.54 -12.40
N PRO A 132 24.90 -29.40 -13.33
CA PRO A 132 25.72 -30.49 -13.83
C PRO A 132 27.03 -29.91 -14.36
N GLU A 133 28.18 -30.33 -13.82
CA GLU A 133 29.50 -29.78 -14.18
C GLU A 133 29.84 -29.99 -15.68
N GLU A 134 29.14 -30.93 -16.33
CA GLU A 134 29.20 -31.23 -17.77
C GLU A 134 28.23 -30.35 -18.61
N GLU A 135 27.37 -29.54 -18.00
CA GLU A 135 26.41 -28.65 -18.69
C GLU A 135 26.83 -27.17 -18.66
N LEU A 136 28.07 -26.82 -18.33
CA LEU A 136 28.67 -25.53 -18.75
C LEU A 136 29.57 -25.72 -19.98
N ASP A 137 29.20 -26.69 -20.82
CA ASP A 137 29.80 -26.96 -22.13
C ASP A 137 29.61 -25.77 -23.10
N GLU A 138 30.22 -25.86 -24.29
CA GLU A 138 30.26 -24.82 -25.36
C GLU A 138 28.91 -24.15 -25.72
N LYS A 139 27.78 -24.65 -25.21
CA LYS A 139 26.43 -24.17 -25.53
C LYS A 139 25.73 -23.44 -24.38
N THR A 140 26.16 -23.61 -23.14
CA THR A 140 25.41 -23.21 -21.93
C THR A 140 26.26 -22.27 -21.07
N GLY A 141 25.68 -21.20 -20.54
CA GLY A 141 26.42 -20.16 -19.82
C GLY A 141 26.95 -19.03 -20.73
N PHE A 142 27.20 -17.86 -20.13
CA PHE A 142 27.65 -16.67 -20.85
C PHE A 142 29.17 -16.69 -21.01
N ASP A 143 29.65 -16.60 -22.25
CA ASP A 143 31.07 -16.72 -22.58
C ASP A 143 31.78 -15.37 -22.52
N LEU A 144 32.57 -15.16 -21.46
CA LEU A 144 33.36 -13.95 -21.27
C LEU A 144 34.59 -13.86 -22.19
N SER A 145 35.02 -14.96 -22.81
CA SER A 145 36.21 -14.94 -23.68
C SER A 145 36.03 -14.06 -24.92
N GLN A 146 34.78 -13.71 -25.24
CA GLN A 146 34.41 -12.78 -26.30
C GLN A 146 34.56 -11.30 -25.88
N GLU A 147 34.68 -11.00 -24.58
CA GLU A 147 34.84 -9.63 -24.07
C GLU A 147 36.31 -9.16 -24.20
N LYS A 148 36.51 -7.94 -24.71
CA LYS A 148 37.85 -7.39 -25.00
C LYS A 148 38.45 -6.58 -23.84
N ASP A 149 37.83 -6.60 -22.67
CA ASP A 149 38.10 -5.59 -21.64
C ASP A 149 39.55 -5.68 -21.12
N ALA A 150 40.38 -4.73 -21.55
CA ALA A 150 41.83 -4.71 -21.36
C ALA A 150 42.26 -4.41 -19.91
N ARG A 151 41.31 -4.25 -18.97
CA ARG A 151 41.60 -4.17 -17.52
C ARG A 151 41.95 -5.54 -16.93
N VAL A 152 41.73 -6.63 -17.67
CA VAL A 152 42.08 -7.99 -17.28
C VAL A 152 43.52 -8.30 -17.70
N GLY A 153 44.45 -7.78 -16.89
CA GLY A 153 45.72 -8.48 -16.61
C GLY A 153 45.55 -9.61 -15.57
N SER A 154 44.32 -9.93 -15.17
CA SER A 154 44.04 -11.00 -14.21
C SER A 154 43.94 -12.35 -14.91
N LYS A 155 45.02 -13.12 -14.83
CA LYS A 155 44.96 -14.59 -14.79
C LYS A 155 43.88 -15.00 -13.77
N GLY A 156 42.65 -15.28 -14.18
CA GLY A 156 41.60 -15.63 -13.21
C GLY A 156 40.30 -16.19 -13.77
N PHE A 157 39.64 -15.51 -14.70
CA PHE A 157 38.34 -15.96 -15.23
C PHE A 157 38.47 -16.47 -16.66
N LYS A 158 39.03 -17.68 -16.82
CA LYS A 158 38.80 -18.50 -18.01
C LYS A 158 37.58 -19.38 -17.72
N GLY A 159 36.36 -18.90 -18.01
CA GLY A 159 35.16 -19.68 -17.73
C GLY A 159 33.87 -19.00 -18.16
N ARG A 160 32.84 -19.81 -18.34
CA ARG A 160 31.46 -19.37 -18.59
C ARG A 160 30.79 -18.97 -17.28
N ILE A 161 29.97 -17.92 -17.32
CA ILE A 161 29.17 -17.48 -16.17
C ILE A 161 27.80 -18.16 -16.22
N PRO A 162 27.26 -18.67 -15.10
CA PRO A 162 25.90 -19.19 -15.06
C PRO A 162 24.88 -18.11 -15.46
N ILE A 163 23.82 -18.54 -16.15
CA ILE A 163 22.72 -17.66 -16.57
C ILE A 163 21.46 -18.08 -15.84
N ILE A 164 20.77 -17.11 -15.23
CA ILE A 164 19.41 -17.29 -14.74
C ILE A 164 18.47 -16.48 -15.62
N VAL A 165 17.44 -17.15 -16.13
CA VAL A 165 16.36 -16.52 -16.88
C VAL A 165 15.26 -16.11 -15.90
N LEU A 166 14.95 -14.82 -15.87
CA LEU A 166 13.85 -14.23 -15.15
C LEU A 166 12.72 -13.94 -16.15
N HIS A 167 11.51 -14.42 -15.84
CA HIS A 167 10.32 -14.22 -16.68
C HIS A 167 9.58 -12.92 -16.31
N ASP A 168 10.31 -11.93 -15.84
CA ASP A 168 9.82 -10.65 -15.35
C ASP A 168 10.19 -9.53 -16.31
N LEU A 169 9.56 -8.36 -16.14
CA LEU A 169 9.89 -7.17 -16.92
C LEU A 169 11.33 -6.74 -16.66
N ALA A 170 12.06 -6.35 -17.71
CA ALA A 170 13.43 -5.88 -17.55
C ALA A 170 13.51 -4.65 -16.64
N GLU A 171 12.53 -3.73 -16.73
CA GLU A 171 12.40 -2.55 -15.87
C GLU A 171 12.25 -2.93 -14.38
N ASP A 172 11.42 -3.93 -14.06
CA ASP A 172 11.21 -4.37 -12.67
C ASP A 172 12.50 -4.99 -12.10
N VAL A 173 13.21 -5.79 -12.91
CA VAL A 173 14.48 -6.41 -12.52
C VAL A 173 15.56 -5.34 -12.31
N GLU A 174 15.64 -4.35 -13.20
CA GLU A 174 16.53 -3.21 -13.07
C GLU A 174 16.28 -2.43 -11.77
N ASN A 175 15.01 -2.10 -11.48
CA ASN A 175 14.60 -1.39 -10.27
C ASN A 175 14.95 -2.18 -8.99
N LEU A 176 14.70 -3.50 -8.99
CA LEU A 176 15.09 -4.39 -7.89
C LEU A 176 16.60 -4.41 -7.68
N LEU A 177 17.38 -4.62 -8.75
CA LEU A 177 18.83 -4.73 -8.67
C LEU A 177 19.45 -3.41 -8.19
N ARG A 178 19.00 -2.26 -8.70
CA ARG A 178 19.43 -0.95 -8.18
C ARG A 178 19.13 -0.81 -6.69
N ALA A 179 17.92 -1.17 -6.26
CA ALA A 179 17.55 -1.10 -4.85
C ALA A 179 18.40 -2.01 -3.94
N LEU A 180 18.89 -3.15 -4.45
CA LEU A 180 19.79 -4.05 -3.72
C LEU A 180 21.23 -3.54 -3.63
N ILE A 181 21.69 -2.81 -4.65
CA ILE A 181 23.07 -2.34 -4.77
C ILE A 181 23.25 -0.98 -4.09
N ASP A 182 22.42 0.00 -4.48
CA ASP A 182 22.53 1.39 -4.04
C ASP A 182 21.63 1.70 -2.84
N GLY A 183 20.68 0.80 -2.55
CA GLY A 183 19.61 1.00 -1.58
C GLY A 183 18.32 1.51 -2.25
N PRO A 184 17.14 1.31 -1.62
CA PRO A 184 15.89 1.79 -2.15
C PRO A 184 15.83 3.32 -2.11
N VAL A 185 15.73 3.95 -3.27
CA VAL A 185 15.51 5.40 -3.42
C VAL A 185 14.07 5.60 -3.86
N PHE A 186 13.22 6.01 -2.91
CA PHE A 186 11.82 6.27 -3.17
C PHE A 186 11.51 7.78 -3.15
N GLY A 187 10.54 8.17 -3.97
CA GLY A 187 10.10 9.54 -4.18
C GLY A 187 8.86 9.92 -3.36
N ASN A 188 7.90 10.58 -4.00
CA ASN A 188 6.73 11.18 -3.38
C ASN A 188 5.45 10.33 -3.48
N ASN A 189 5.57 9.02 -3.75
CA ASN A 189 4.48 8.12 -4.13
C ASN A 189 3.70 8.59 -5.37
N GLY A 190 4.33 9.42 -6.22
CA GLY A 190 3.80 9.82 -7.51
C GLY A 190 3.81 8.70 -8.54
N ARG A 191 3.40 8.99 -9.78
CA ARG A 191 3.33 7.99 -10.86
C ARG A 191 4.66 7.30 -11.15
N GLU A 192 5.74 8.06 -11.31
CA GLU A 192 7.07 7.48 -11.62
C GLU A 192 7.64 6.72 -10.42
N ASP A 193 7.43 7.24 -9.21
CA ASP A 193 7.82 6.53 -7.99
C ASP A 193 7.04 5.22 -7.83
N PHE A 194 5.74 5.23 -8.12
CA PHE A 194 4.90 4.04 -8.12
C PHE A 194 5.38 2.99 -9.14
N ARG A 195 5.82 3.38 -10.34
CA ARG A 195 6.39 2.44 -11.32
C ARG A 195 7.54 1.65 -10.72
N VAL A 196 8.51 2.36 -10.14
CA VAL A 196 9.69 1.79 -9.48
C VAL A 196 9.28 0.91 -8.29
N VAL A 197 8.48 1.43 -7.37
CA VAL A 197 8.05 0.74 -6.15
C VAL A 197 7.22 -0.50 -6.46
N SER A 198 6.33 -0.44 -7.46
CA SER A 198 5.48 -1.58 -7.85
C SER A 198 6.30 -2.73 -8.40
N GLY A 199 7.30 -2.45 -9.25
CA GLY A 199 8.23 -3.46 -9.77
C GLY A 199 9.04 -4.13 -8.67
N ILE A 200 9.61 -3.31 -7.77
CA ILE A 200 10.33 -3.81 -6.59
C ILE A 200 9.42 -4.69 -5.74
N LEU A 201 8.18 -4.28 -5.46
CA LEU A 201 7.25 -5.05 -4.63
C LEU A 201 6.86 -6.39 -5.26
N ARG A 202 6.59 -6.44 -6.58
CA ARG A 202 6.30 -7.69 -7.30
C ARG A 202 7.46 -8.67 -7.16
N LEU A 203 8.67 -8.23 -7.49
CA LEU A 203 9.84 -9.11 -7.48
C LEU A 203 10.28 -9.46 -6.07
N ALA A 204 10.21 -8.51 -5.12
CA ALA A 204 10.53 -8.77 -3.73
C ALA A 204 9.56 -9.77 -3.10
N THR A 205 8.29 -9.77 -3.51
CA THR A 205 7.32 -10.79 -3.08
C THR A 205 7.59 -12.13 -3.76
N LYS A 206 7.73 -12.15 -5.09
CA LYS A 206 7.97 -13.38 -5.88
C LYS A 206 9.25 -14.11 -5.49
N TYR A 207 10.32 -13.36 -5.28
CA TYR A 207 11.66 -13.90 -4.97
C TYR A 207 12.01 -13.78 -3.48
N LEU A 208 11.06 -13.48 -2.59
CA LEU A 208 11.27 -13.48 -1.14
C LEU A 208 12.39 -12.55 -0.65
N PHE A 209 12.50 -11.34 -1.20
CA PHE A 209 13.36 -10.28 -0.66
C PHE A 209 12.63 -9.56 0.50
N GLU A 210 12.45 -10.24 1.62
CA GLU A 210 11.56 -9.80 2.71
C GLU A 210 11.88 -8.41 3.25
N SER A 211 13.16 -8.11 3.49
CA SER A 211 13.58 -6.80 4.01
C SER A 211 13.23 -5.67 3.04
N LEU A 212 13.46 -5.89 1.73
CA LEU A 212 13.17 -4.89 0.71
C LEU A 212 11.66 -4.75 0.51
N ARG A 213 10.91 -5.86 0.55
CA ARG A 213 9.44 -5.87 0.52
C ARG A 213 8.87 -5.03 1.66
N ALA A 214 9.36 -5.21 2.89
CA ALA A 214 8.89 -4.46 4.05
C ALA A 214 9.15 -2.95 3.91
N ILE A 215 10.33 -2.56 3.41
CA ILE A 215 10.70 -1.16 3.20
C ILE A 215 9.81 -0.53 2.11
N ALA A 216 9.64 -1.21 0.98
CA ALA A 216 8.79 -0.75 -0.13
C ALA A 216 7.31 -0.69 0.26
N LEU A 217 6.79 -1.66 1.03
CA LEU A 217 5.42 -1.65 1.53
C LEU A 217 5.21 -0.51 2.52
N SER A 218 6.16 -0.23 3.41
CA SER A 218 6.08 0.89 4.33
C SER A 218 6.01 2.23 3.59
N HIS A 219 6.77 2.37 2.50
CA HIS A 219 6.74 3.55 1.64
C HIS A 219 5.38 3.74 0.97
N LEU A 220 4.87 2.67 0.34
CA LEU A 220 3.57 2.70 -0.33
C LEU A 220 2.42 2.92 0.67
N SER A 221 2.51 2.35 1.87
CA SER A 221 1.50 2.50 2.93
C SER A 221 1.36 3.95 3.43
N ALA A 222 2.32 4.85 3.16
CA ALA A 222 2.15 6.26 3.46
C ALA A 222 1.09 6.93 2.56
N ALA A 223 0.96 6.46 1.32
CA ALA A 223 0.01 6.97 0.33
C ALA A 223 -1.30 6.17 0.23
N TRP A 224 -1.31 4.91 0.69
CA TRP A 224 -2.52 4.07 0.86
C TRP A 224 -2.59 3.48 2.27
N PRO A 225 -2.80 4.33 3.29
CA PRO A 225 -2.68 3.95 4.69
C PRO A 225 -3.88 3.14 5.19
N PRO A 226 -3.68 2.17 6.10
CA PRO A 226 -4.78 1.39 6.68
C PRO A 226 -5.54 2.12 7.79
N THR A 227 -5.09 3.30 8.21
CA THR A 227 -5.65 4.05 9.35
C THR A 227 -6.20 5.40 8.90
N LEU A 228 -7.26 5.88 9.58
CA LEU A 228 -7.86 7.18 9.30
C LEU A 228 -6.84 8.32 9.46
N LYS A 229 -6.04 8.29 10.52
CA LYS A 229 -4.98 9.29 10.74
C LYS A 229 -3.95 9.31 9.59
N GLY A 230 -3.58 8.14 9.09
CA GLY A 230 -2.70 8.06 7.92
C GLY A 230 -3.38 8.65 6.70
N TRP A 231 -4.66 8.35 6.49
CA TRP A 231 -5.45 8.87 5.37
C TRP A 231 -5.55 10.39 5.39
N GLU A 232 -5.77 10.98 6.56
CA GLU A 232 -5.77 12.43 6.75
C GLU A 232 -4.43 13.05 6.38
N ALA A 233 -3.32 12.53 6.93
CA ALA A 233 -1.99 13.01 6.59
C ALA A 233 -1.68 12.88 5.08
N ARG A 234 -2.20 11.82 4.44
CA ARG A 234 -2.09 11.58 3.01
C ARG A 234 -2.88 12.59 2.18
N GLU A 235 -4.08 12.96 2.62
CA GLU A 235 -4.90 14.00 1.98
C GLU A 235 -4.28 15.39 2.16
N ASP A 236 -3.72 15.72 3.33
CA ASP A 236 -3.00 16.97 3.56
C ASP A 236 -1.83 17.13 2.55
N CYS A 237 -1.08 16.04 2.34
CA CYS A 237 -0.01 16.00 1.33
C CYS A 237 -0.56 16.19 -0.10
N ALA A 238 -1.68 15.54 -0.44
CA ALA A 238 -2.29 15.68 -1.77
C ALA A 238 -2.78 17.12 -2.03
N GLN A 239 -3.47 17.72 -1.06
CA GLN A 239 -3.96 19.10 -1.15
C GLN A 239 -2.81 20.10 -1.29
N SER A 240 -1.74 19.92 -0.50
CA SER A 240 -0.54 20.77 -0.61
C SER A 240 0.09 20.69 -2.00
N TYR A 241 0.18 19.48 -2.56
CA TYR A 241 0.69 19.28 -3.91
C TYR A 241 -0.19 19.92 -4.99
N GLU A 242 -1.52 19.77 -4.90
CA GLU A 242 -2.49 20.33 -5.84
C GLU A 242 -2.48 21.86 -5.84
N LEU A 243 -2.26 22.49 -4.67
CA LEU A 243 -2.09 23.94 -4.54
C LEU A 243 -0.84 24.44 -5.28
N ASP A 244 0.28 23.70 -5.17
CA ASP A 244 1.54 24.05 -5.83
C ASP A 244 1.52 23.72 -7.34
N HIS A 245 0.63 22.81 -7.79
CA HIS A 245 0.64 22.24 -9.14
C HIS A 245 -0.75 22.23 -9.80
N SER A 246 -1.47 23.36 -9.80
CA SER A 246 -2.86 23.51 -10.25
C SER A 246 -3.24 22.99 -11.65
N HIS A 247 -2.27 22.63 -12.49
CA HIS A 247 -2.46 22.11 -13.85
C HIS A 247 -1.84 20.73 -14.07
N GLN A 248 -1.33 20.09 -13.02
CA GLN A 248 -0.76 18.75 -13.10
C GLN A 248 -1.80 17.69 -12.68
N PRO A 249 -1.62 16.44 -13.14
CA PRO A 249 -2.37 15.32 -12.60
C PRO A 249 -2.21 15.24 -11.08
N ARG A 250 -3.19 14.62 -10.41
CA ARG A 250 -3.12 14.29 -9.00
C ARG A 250 -1.80 13.60 -8.65
N LEU A 251 -1.29 13.88 -7.46
CA LEU A 251 -0.04 13.31 -6.93
C LEU A 251 -0.01 11.79 -7.08
N TYR A 252 -1.01 11.10 -6.50
CA TYR A 252 -1.03 9.65 -6.42
C TYR A 252 -1.58 8.98 -7.70
N PRO A 253 -1.08 7.79 -8.06
CA PRO A 253 -1.57 7.00 -9.19
C PRO A 253 -3.02 6.55 -9.03
N HIS A 254 -3.62 6.17 -10.16
CA HIS A 254 -4.98 5.65 -10.26
C HIS A 254 -5.19 4.47 -9.30
N PRO A 255 -6.22 4.50 -8.42
CA PRO A 255 -6.38 3.48 -7.38
C PRO A 255 -6.54 2.04 -7.89
N PHE A 256 -7.04 1.83 -9.12
CA PHE A 256 -7.08 0.49 -9.72
C PHE A 256 -5.69 -0.15 -9.83
N LEU A 257 -4.64 0.61 -10.10
CA LEU A 257 -3.27 0.09 -10.13
C LEU A 257 -2.85 -0.44 -8.75
N ILE A 258 -3.30 0.23 -7.70
CA ILE A 258 -3.01 -0.13 -6.30
C ILE A 258 -3.82 -1.35 -5.89
N ILE A 259 -5.09 -1.43 -6.27
CA ILE A 259 -5.92 -2.61 -6.02
C ILE A 259 -5.31 -3.84 -6.69
N ASN A 260 -4.96 -3.74 -7.97
CA ASN A 260 -4.34 -4.85 -8.70
C ASN A 260 -2.98 -5.23 -8.09
N LEU A 261 -2.11 -4.25 -7.81
CA LEU A 261 -0.82 -4.51 -7.17
C LEU A 261 -1.00 -5.19 -5.81
N ALA A 262 -1.90 -4.69 -4.96
CA ALA A 262 -2.18 -5.27 -3.65
C ALA A 262 -2.65 -6.73 -3.73
N ARG A 263 -3.36 -7.10 -4.80
CA ARG A 263 -3.70 -8.51 -5.09
C ARG A 263 -2.47 -9.31 -5.52
N GLU A 264 -1.66 -8.76 -6.41
CA GLU A 264 -0.44 -9.41 -6.94
C GLU A 264 0.60 -9.69 -5.85
N ILE A 265 0.77 -8.78 -4.89
CA ILE A 265 1.81 -8.85 -3.85
C ILE A 265 1.30 -9.35 -2.49
N GLU A 266 0.04 -9.78 -2.43
CA GLU A 266 -0.63 -10.25 -1.21
C GLU A 266 -0.54 -9.23 -0.05
N ALA A 267 -0.89 -7.96 -0.33
CA ALA A 267 -0.90 -6.86 0.64
C ALA A 267 -2.33 -6.31 0.86
N PRO A 268 -3.23 -7.07 1.51
CA PRO A 268 -4.63 -6.68 1.69
C PRO A 268 -4.83 -5.38 2.48
N GLU A 269 -3.85 -4.96 3.29
CA GLU A 269 -3.86 -3.73 4.07
C GLU A 269 -3.97 -2.45 3.23
N LEU A 270 -3.57 -2.49 1.95
CA LEU A 270 -3.68 -1.37 1.02
C LEU A 270 -5.08 -1.23 0.41
N LEU A 271 -5.86 -2.32 0.41
CA LEU A 271 -7.14 -2.40 -0.29
C LEU A 271 -8.19 -1.42 0.27
N PRO A 272 -8.41 -1.29 1.58
CA PRO A 272 -9.46 -0.40 2.11
C PRO A 272 -9.28 1.03 1.64
N ALA A 273 -8.07 1.58 1.74
CA ALA A 273 -7.76 2.93 1.30
C ALA A 273 -7.91 3.08 -0.21
N ALA A 274 -7.43 2.12 -1.01
CA ALA A 274 -7.51 2.19 -2.46
C ALA A 274 -8.97 2.12 -2.98
N PHE A 275 -9.79 1.20 -2.43
CA PHE A 275 -11.21 1.11 -2.75
C PHE A 275 -11.98 2.35 -2.30
N TYR A 276 -11.67 2.88 -1.12
CA TYR A 276 -12.25 4.12 -0.64
C TYR A 276 -11.89 5.29 -1.58
N ASP A 277 -10.62 5.45 -1.95
CA ASP A 277 -10.16 6.55 -2.80
C ASP A 277 -10.93 6.63 -4.12
N ILE A 278 -11.09 5.50 -4.81
CA ILE A 278 -11.81 5.46 -6.08
C ILE A 278 -13.32 5.65 -5.92
N SER A 279 -13.89 5.24 -4.78
CA SER A 279 -15.33 5.36 -4.53
C SER A 279 -15.82 6.80 -4.36
N ARG A 280 -14.91 7.74 -4.12
CA ARG A 280 -15.21 9.18 -4.01
C ARG A 280 -15.57 9.84 -5.34
N TYR A 281 -15.33 9.15 -6.46
CA TYR A 281 -15.58 9.67 -7.80
C TYR A 281 -16.85 9.07 -8.40
N SER A 282 -17.55 9.84 -9.24
CA SER A 282 -18.71 9.33 -9.98
C SER A 282 -18.30 8.26 -11.00
N TYR A 283 -19.24 7.41 -11.42
CA TYR A 283 -18.94 6.40 -12.45
C TYR A 283 -18.48 7.03 -13.77
N ALA A 284 -19.03 8.20 -14.14
CA ALA A 284 -18.58 8.94 -15.32
C ALA A 284 -17.11 9.38 -15.19
N GLN A 285 -16.71 9.92 -14.03
CA GLN A 285 -15.31 10.31 -13.78
C GLN A 285 -14.34 9.13 -13.82
N ILE A 286 -14.81 7.92 -13.52
CA ILE A 286 -13.97 6.71 -13.47
C ILE A 286 -13.86 6.05 -14.85
N PHE A 287 -14.97 5.91 -15.57
CA PHE A 287 -15.06 5.11 -16.80
C PHE A 287 -15.13 5.92 -18.09
N GLU A 288 -15.50 7.20 -18.01
CA GLU A 288 -15.58 8.12 -19.15
C GLU A 288 -14.61 9.29 -18.90
N PRO A 289 -13.28 9.04 -18.96
CA PRO A 289 -12.30 10.06 -18.67
C PRO A 289 -12.37 11.16 -19.75
N GLY A 290 -12.90 12.33 -19.37
CA GLY A 290 -12.87 13.55 -20.18
C GLY A 290 -11.56 14.33 -20.02
N ASP A 291 -11.49 15.51 -20.64
CA ASP A 291 -10.33 16.39 -20.56
C ASP A 291 -10.02 16.85 -19.12
N ASP A 292 -11.05 16.93 -18.26
CA ASP A 292 -10.95 17.24 -16.83
C ASP A 292 -10.80 16.00 -15.94
N ASN A 293 -10.26 14.89 -16.46
CA ASN A 293 -10.11 13.65 -15.68
C ASN A 293 -9.22 13.90 -14.45
N PRO A 294 -9.72 13.70 -13.21
CA PRO A 294 -8.94 13.89 -11.99
C PRO A 294 -7.73 12.96 -11.91
N PHE A 295 -7.76 11.85 -12.65
CA PHE A 295 -6.66 10.91 -12.73
C PHE A 295 -5.61 11.30 -13.78
N GLY A 296 -5.84 12.30 -14.62
CA GLY A 296 -4.96 12.70 -15.72
C GLY A 296 -4.94 11.70 -16.88
N ILE A 297 -4.10 11.97 -17.89
CA ILE A 297 -3.97 11.09 -19.07
C ILE A 297 -3.21 9.82 -18.67
N TYR A 298 -3.83 8.66 -18.88
CA TYR A 298 -3.18 7.35 -18.74
C TYR A 298 -2.84 6.78 -20.12
N PRO A 299 -1.66 6.18 -20.31
CA PRO A 299 -1.35 5.44 -21.53
C PRO A 299 -2.36 4.30 -21.70
N SER A 300 -2.76 4.03 -22.94
CA SER A 300 -3.55 2.85 -23.25
C SER A 300 -2.72 1.57 -23.03
N PRO A 301 -3.29 0.49 -22.45
CA PRO A 301 -4.66 0.38 -21.96
C PRO A 301 -4.88 1.08 -20.62
N TYR A 302 -6.06 1.69 -20.46
CA TYR A 302 -6.47 2.29 -19.19
C TYR A 302 -6.50 1.21 -18.09
N PRO A 303 -6.12 1.53 -16.84
CA PRO A 303 -6.19 0.56 -15.74
C PRO A 303 -7.61 -0.03 -15.63
N THR A 304 -7.70 -1.34 -15.42
CA THR A 304 -8.97 -2.05 -15.22
C THR A 304 -8.89 -2.94 -13.99
N LEU A 305 -10.03 -3.20 -13.35
CA LEU A 305 -10.13 -4.17 -12.25
C LEU A 305 -10.58 -5.53 -12.80
N CYS A 306 -10.17 -6.60 -12.12
CA CYS A 306 -10.77 -7.90 -12.36
C CYS A 306 -12.28 -7.88 -12.03
N PRO A 307 -13.11 -8.76 -12.65
CA PRO A 307 -14.56 -8.76 -12.42
C PRO A 307 -14.96 -8.87 -10.95
N SER A 308 -14.19 -9.61 -10.15
CA SER A 308 -14.48 -9.77 -8.71
C SER A 308 -14.27 -8.49 -7.92
N ASP A 309 -13.20 -7.74 -8.21
CA ASP A 309 -12.94 -6.46 -7.57
C ASP A 309 -13.84 -5.35 -8.10
N MET A 310 -14.26 -5.43 -9.37
CA MET A 310 -15.31 -4.56 -9.90
C MET A 310 -16.64 -4.76 -9.16
N GLN A 311 -17.04 -6.01 -8.90
CA GLN A 311 -18.23 -6.30 -8.11
C GLN A 311 -18.13 -5.78 -6.66
N ARG A 312 -16.96 -5.97 -6.02
CA ARG A 312 -16.71 -5.41 -4.68
C ARG A 312 -16.81 -3.89 -4.68
N PHE A 313 -16.22 -3.25 -5.70
CA PHE A 313 -16.24 -1.80 -5.87
C PHE A 313 -17.66 -1.26 -6.00
N THR A 314 -18.47 -1.83 -6.90
CA THR A 314 -19.83 -1.32 -7.15
C THR A 314 -20.74 -1.44 -5.92
N ILE A 315 -20.67 -2.59 -5.22
CA ILE A 315 -21.44 -2.83 -4.00
C ILE A 315 -20.95 -1.93 -2.85
N GLY A 316 -19.64 -1.78 -2.69
CA GLY A 316 -19.08 -0.91 -1.66
C GLY A 316 -19.39 0.56 -1.90
N LYS A 317 -19.41 1.00 -3.16
CA LYS A 317 -19.80 2.36 -3.54
C LYS A 317 -21.28 2.64 -3.24
N GLU A 318 -22.17 1.66 -3.45
CA GLU A 318 -23.57 1.76 -3.03
C GLU A 318 -23.69 1.93 -1.49
N ALA A 319 -22.94 1.13 -0.72
CA ALA A 319 -22.92 1.24 0.74
C ALA A 319 -22.40 2.62 1.23
N ILE A 320 -21.41 3.18 0.54
CA ILE A 320 -20.90 4.53 0.80
C ILE A 320 -21.97 5.59 0.56
N GLN A 321 -22.72 5.47 -0.54
CA GLN A 321 -23.80 6.41 -0.84
C GLN A 321 -24.90 6.36 0.22
N HIS A 322 -25.25 5.17 0.73
CA HIS A 322 -26.17 5.04 1.87
C HIS A 322 -25.60 5.65 3.17
N MET A 323 -24.28 5.56 3.38
CA MET A 323 -23.64 6.16 4.54
C MET A 323 -23.77 7.69 4.54
N VAL A 324 -23.65 8.36 3.39
CA VAL A 324 -23.85 9.82 3.31
C VAL A 324 -25.25 10.21 3.83
N THR A 325 -26.30 9.53 3.37
CA THR A 325 -27.66 9.75 3.86
C THR A 325 -27.79 9.49 5.36
N ASN A 326 -27.17 8.42 5.86
CA ASN A 326 -27.22 8.07 7.28
C ASN A 326 -26.48 9.09 8.16
N LEU A 327 -25.38 9.70 7.70
CA LEU A 327 -24.68 10.77 8.42
C LEU A 327 -25.58 12.00 8.58
N ILE A 328 -26.22 12.43 7.50
CA ILE A 328 -27.14 13.58 7.50
C ILE A 328 -28.30 13.33 8.46
N GLN A 329 -28.91 12.15 8.44
CA GLN A 329 -29.99 11.81 9.37
C GLN A 329 -29.52 11.70 10.82
N ALA A 330 -28.33 11.14 11.06
CA ALA A 330 -27.79 10.95 12.40
C ALA A 330 -27.40 12.28 13.08
N MET A 331 -27.03 13.31 12.30
CA MET A 331 -26.66 14.62 12.84
C MET A 331 -27.80 15.26 13.64
N GLY A 332 -29.06 15.10 13.20
CA GLY A 332 -30.24 15.65 13.88
C GLY A 332 -30.47 15.05 15.28
N ASN A 333 -29.96 13.84 15.50
CA ASN A 333 -30.05 13.12 16.77
C ASN A 333 -28.85 13.35 17.71
N SER A 334 -27.81 14.07 17.25
CA SER A 334 -26.53 14.27 17.97
C SER A 334 -26.60 15.28 19.13
N LEU A 335 -27.74 15.95 19.31
CA LEU A 335 -27.93 16.95 20.35
C LEU A 335 -27.68 16.37 21.76
N PRO A 336 -26.97 17.09 22.64
CA PRO A 336 -26.79 16.65 24.02
C PRO A 336 -28.14 16.70 24.74
N ASN A 337 -28.88 15.59 24.71
CA ASN A 337 -30.05 15.38 25.54
C ASN A 337 -29.58 15.01 26.96
N ARG A 338 -28.85 15.92 27.61
CA ARG A 338 -28.74 15.87 29.07
C ARG A 338 -29.89 16.69 29.62
N GLN A 339 -30.98 16.00 29.96
CA GLN A 339 -31.83 16.51 31.01
C GLN A 339 -30.94 16.87 32.21
N PRO A 340 -31.21 17.99 32.91
CA PRO A 340 -30.61 18.17 34.22
C PRO A 340 -31.09 16.99 35.07
N SER A 341 -30.19 16.05 35.36
CA SER A 341 -30.38 15.18 36.51
C SER A 341 -30.44 16.12 37.71
N LEU A 342 -31.65 16.40 38.18
CA LEU A 342 -31.98 17.15 39.37
C LEU A 342 -31.40 16.42 40.59
N HIS A 343 -30.08 16.50 40.79
CA HIS A 343 -29.41 16.17 42.04
C HIS A 343 -27.99 16.73 42.02
N SER A 344 -27.82 18.02 42.34
CA SER A 344 -26.69 18.45 43.15
C SER A 344 -26.95 19.82 43.77
N SER A 345 -27.05 19.79 45.08
CA SER A 345 -27.24 20.91 45.98
C SER A 345 -26.04 21.86 45.93
N TYR A 346 -26.32 23.16 45.99
CA TYR A 346 -25.49 24.22 46.59
C TYR A 346 -23.97 24.04 46.51
N SER A 347 -23.33 24.67 45.51
CA SER A 347 -22.09 25.40 45.78
C SER A 347 -21.84 26.43 44.68
N GLY A 348 -21.77 27.69 45.08
CA GLY A 348 -21.46 28.80 44.21
C GLY A 348 -20.01 28.70 43.72
N ASN A 349 -19.85 28.47 42.42
CA ASN A 349 -18.66 28.88 41.70
C ASN A 349 -19.04 29.15 40.24
N ARG A 350 -19.02 30.42 39.86
CA ARG A 350 -19.20 30.88 38.47
C ARG A 350 -18.00 30.43 37.65
N ARG A 351 -17.98 29.17 37.21
CA ARG A 351 -17.16 28.71 36.09
C ARG A 351 -17.96 28.87 34.82
N SER A 352 -17.33 29.41 33.78
CA SER A 352 -17.92 29.67 32.47
C SER A 352 -18.73 28.47 31.97
N ASN A 353 -19.99 28.71 31.59
CA ASN A 353 -21.03 27.71 31.33
C ASN A 353 -20.86 27.00 29.96
N THR A 354 -19.63 26.74 29.54
CA THR A 354 -19.27 26.38 28.14
C THR A 354 -19.73 24.99 27.69
N GLY A 355 -20.31 24.18 28.58
CA GLY A 355 -20.73 22.80 28.29
C GLY A 355 -22.24 22.57 28.24
N ILE A 356 -23.07 23.60 28.37
CA ILE A 356 -24.54 23.45 28.43
C ILE A 356 -25.20 24.23 27.30
N CYS A 357 -26.17 23.58 26.64
CA CYS A 357 -26.95 24.19 25.56
C CYS A 357 -27.77 25.39 26.07
N VAL A 358 -27.71 26.52 25.37
CA VAL A 358 -28.40 27.78 25.75
C VAL A 358 -29.91 27.69 25.53
N SER A 359 -30.34 27.09 24.41
CA SER A 359 -31.75 26.85 24.08
C SER A 359 -31.89 25.53 23.33
N ALA A 360 -32.34 24.48 24.02
CA ALA A 360 -32.46 23.15 23.40
C ALA A 360 -33.49 23.13 22.25
N THR A 361 -34.59 23.86 22.39
CA THR A 361 -35.63 23.96 21.34
C THR A 361 -35.15 24.77 20.14
N GLY A 362 -34.46 25.90 20.39
CA GLY A 362 -33.86 26.70 19.32
C GLY A 362 -32.82 25.90 18.56
N CYS A 363 -31.86 25.30 19.27
CA CYS A 363 -30.85 24.45 18.66
C CYS A 363 -31.47 23.29 17.87
N LYS A 364 -32.51 22.62 18.38
CA LYS A 364 -33.23 21.57 17.63
C LYS A 364 -33.78 22.07 16.29
N LYS A 365 -34.37 23.27 16.28
CA LYS A 365 -34.87 23.88 15.05
C LYS A 365 -33.72 24.17 14.08
N ASP A 366 -32.64 24.80 14.55
CA ASP A 366 -31.47 25.08 13.70
C ASP A 366 -30.87 23.79 13.12
N PHE A 367 -30.78 22.73 13.92
CA PHE A 367 -30.26 21.43 13.45
C PHE A 367 -31.15 20.81 12.38
N SER A 368 -32.47 20.97 12.48
CA SER A 368 -33.40 20.55 11.44
C SER A 368 -33.17 21.33 10.14
N GLU A 369 -33.01 22.64 10.22
CA GLU A 369 -32.75 23.48 9.05
C GLU A 369 -31.39 23.14 8.41
N LEU A 370 -30.36 22.91 9.22
CA LEU A 370 -29.05 22.44 8.74
C LEU A 370 -29.11 21.07 8.08
N MET A 371 -29.92 20.16 8.60
CA MET A 371 -30.14 18.84 8.01
C MET A 371 -30.84 18.96 6.65
N ASP A 372 -31.84 19.83 6.52
CA ASP A 372 -32.53 20.09 5.25
C ASP A 372 -31.57 20.69 4.21
N LEU A 373 -30.72 21.65 4.61
CA LEU A 373 -29.67 22.22 3.75
C LEU A 373 -28.63 21.18 3.32
N ALA A 374 -28.15 20.36 4.25
CA ALA A 374 -27.21 19.27 3.95
C ALA A 374 -27.83 18.23 3.00
N THR A 375 -29.12 17.91 3.19
CA THR A 375 -29.86 17.01 2.30
C THR A 375 -29.93 17.59 0.89
N GLN A 376 -30.27 18.88 0.75
CA GLN A 376 -30.28 19.58 -0.53
C GLN A 376 -28.91 19.50 -1.23
N HIS A 377 -27.85 19.94 -0.54
CA HIS A 377 -26.52 20.04 -1.11
C HIS A 377 -25.89 18.68 -1.48
N TYR A 378 -25.94 17.69 -0.57
CA TYR A 378 -25.24 16.42 -0.80
C TYR A 378 -26.07 15.36 -1.54
N LEU A 379 -27.40 15.34 -1.39
CA LEU A 379 -28.23 14.30 -2.00
C LEU A 379 -28.88 14.74 -3.31
N PHE A 380 -29.30 16.00 -3.42
CA PHE A 380 -30.04 16.49 -4.58
C PHE A 380 -29.15 17.25 -5.57
N ASP A 381 -28.36 18.21 -5.11
CA ASP A 381 -27.48 18.99 -5.98
C ASP A 381 -26.23 18.18 -6.40
N ARG A 382 -25.86 17.16 -5.59
CA ARG A 382 -24.72 16.26 -5.80
C ARG A 382 -23.43 17.03 -6.05
N GLU A 383 -23.23 18.09 -5.27
CA GLU A 383 -22.03 18.94 -5.32
C GLU A 383 -20.78 18.20 -4.82
N ARG A 384 -19.64 18.92 -4.77
CA ARG A 384 -18.34 18.34 -4.41
C ARG A 384 -18.41 17.57 -3.09
N GLY A 385 -17.89 16.34 -3.10
CA GLY A 385 -17.82 15.50 -1.90
C GLY A 385 -19.09 14.69 -1.61
N SER A 386 -20.13 14.72 -2.46
CA SER A 386 -21.35 13.92 -2.27
C SER A 386 -21.13 12.39 -2.23
N CYS A 387 -19.96 11.92 -2.69
CA CYS A 387 -19.55 10.51 -2.66
C CYS A 387 -18.45 10.24 -1.61
N ASP A 388 -18.10 11.21 -0.76
CA ASP A 388 -17.04 11.11 0.25
C ASP A 388 -17.66 11.26 1.66
N PRO A 389 -18.00 10.15 2.34
CA PRO A 389 -18.64 10.20 3.66
C PRO A 389 -17.72 10.75 4.75
N LEU A 390 -16.39 10.68 4.60
CA LEU A 390 -15.46 11.30 5.56
C LEU A 390 -15.48 12.83 5.43
N TYR A 391 -15.47 13.32 4.18
CA TYR A 391 -15.63 14.74 3.88
C TYR A 391 -16.99 15.26 4.38
N VAL A 392 -18.09 14.55 4.06
CA VAL A 392 -19.43 14.93 4.54
C VAL A 392 -19.47 14.96 6.06
N ALA A 393 -18.94 13.95 6.76
CA ALA A 393 -18.93 13.96 8.22
C ALA A 393 -18.16 15.17 8.80
N GLU A 394 -17.04 15.55 8.20
CA GLU A 394 -16.26 16.72 8.58
C GLU A 394 -17.04 18.02 8.40
N GLU A 395 -17.57 18.25 7.21
CA GLU A 395 -18.33 19.46 6.87
C GLU A 395 -19.56 19.60 7.78
N LEU A 396 -20.30 18.49 7.99
CA LEU A 396 -21.42 18.46 8.93
C LEU A 396 -21.01 18.83 10.36
N GLY A 397 -19.80 18.41 10.78
CA GLY A 397 -19.18 18.78 12.04
C GLY A 397 -18.96 20.28 12.19
N GLN A 398 -18.59 20.94 11.10
CA GLN A 398 -18.19 22.35 11.06
C GLN A 398 -19.36 23.31 10.79
N LEU A 399 -20.53 22.83 10.37
CA LEU A 399 -21.69 23.66 10.00
C LEU A 399 -22.09 24.72 11.04
N LYS A 400 -21.94 24.43 12.34
CA LYS A 400 -22.23 25.42 13.39
C LYS A 400 -21.06 26.33 13.73
N GLY A 401 -19.81 25.88 13.55
CA GLY A 401 -18.57 26.60 13.88
C GLY A 401 -18.49 27.14 15.31
N THR A 402 -17.50 26.75 16.11
CA THR A 402 -17.38 27.26 17.49
C THR A 402 -17.19 28.78 17.61
N GLU A 403 -16.77 29.44 16.52
CA GLU A 403 -16.58 30.89 16.44
C GLU A 403 -17.87 31.66 16.10
N PHE A 404 -18.80 31.04 15.35
CA PHE A 404 -20.00 31.70 14.80
C PHE A 404 -21.31 31.20 15.41
N SER A 405 -21.30 30.06 16.11
CA SER A 405 -22.50 29.49 16.71
C SER A 405 -23.01 30.30 17.91
N GLU A 406 -24.33 30.55 17.93
CA GLU A 406 -25.04 31.05 19.10
C GLU A 406 -24.94 30.09 20.31
N CYS A 407 -24.68 28.79 20.05
CA CYS A 407 -24.57 27.76 21.08
C CYS A 407 -23.27 26.96 20.95
N LYS A 408 -22.20 27.46 21.60
CA LYS A 408 -20.87 26.81 21.62
C LYS A 408 -20.88 25.36 22.10
N ALA A 409 -21.74 25.02 23.07
CA ALA A 409 -21.88 23.65 23.56
C ALA A 409 -22.40 22.69 22.48
N CYS A 410 -23.36 23.14 21.65
CA CYS A 410 -23.87 22.35 20.54
C CYS A 410 -22.85 22.25 19.40
N ALA A 411 -22.11 23.31 19.11
CA ALA A 411 -21.04 23.28 18.11
C ALA A 411 -19.94 22.26 18.49
N LEU A 412 -19.43 22.30 19.73
CA LEU A 412 -18.44 21.33 20.22
C LEU A 412 -18.98 19.89 20.23
N SER A 413 -20.26 19.71 20.58
CA SER A 413 -20.91 18.40 20.55
C SER A 413 -20.99 17.83 19.13
N LEU A 414 -21.23 18.69 18.13
CA LEU A 414 -21.31 18.33 16.72
C LEU A 414 -19.93 17.97 16.16
N GLU A 415 -18.90 18.76 16.46
CA GLU A 415 -17.50 18.46 16.10
C GLU A 415 -17.06 17.10 16.70
N CYS A 416 -17.36 16.85 17.97
CA CYS A 416 -17.06 15.59 18.63
C CYS A 416 -17.87 14.41 18.07
N TRP A 417 -19.11 14.64 17.64
CA TRP A 417 -19.89 13.65 16.89
C TRP A 417 -19.24 13.34 15.54
N ALA A 418 -18.90 14.35 14.75
CA ALA A 418 -18.28 14.21 13.44
C ALA A 418 -16.97 13.41 13.51
N SER A 419 -16.08 13.74 14.45
CA SER A 419 -14.83 13.00 14.67
C SER A 419 -15.08 11.51 14.99
N ARG A 420 -16.06 11.21 15.85
CA ARG A 420 -16.45 9.81 16.17
C ARG A 420 -17.05 9.09 14.96
N GLU A 421 -17.85 9.78 14.17
CA GLU A 421 -18.47 9.23 12.96
C GLU A 421 -17.43 8.95 11.87
N ARG A 422 -16.43 9.82 11.68
CA ARG A 422 -15.30 9.55 10.76
C ARG A 422 -14.54 8.28 11.14
N GLU A 423 -14.22 8.11 12.43
CA GLU A 423 -13.59 6.88 12.95
C GLU A 423 -14.50 5.65 12.78
N ARG A 424 -15.82 5.83 12.88
CA ARG A 424 -16.79 4.75 12.65
C ARG A 424 -16.86 4.39 11.16
N VAL A 425 -16.94 5.37 10.28
CA VAL A 425 -16.95 5.24 8.82
C VAL A 425 -15.70 4.51 8.36
N TRP A 426 -14.51 4.94 8.80
CA TRP A 426 -13.25 4.31 8.40
C TRP A 426 -13.22 2.81 8.71
N ARG A 427 -13.67 2.42 9.92
CA ARG A 427 -13.74 1.01 10.34
C ARG A 427 -14.73 0.17 9.55
N MET A 428 -15.71 0.78 8.89
CA MET A 428 -16.71 0.05 8.08
C MET A 428 -16.25 -0.20 6.64
N ILE A 429 -15.25 0.54 6.15
CA ILE A 429 -14.76 0.45 4.77
C ILE A 429 -14.43 -1.00 4.36
N PRO A 430 -13.65 -1.79 5.12
CA PRO A 430 -13.36 -3.18 4.74
C PRO A 430 -14.62 -4.02 4.53
N GLY A 431 -15.62 -3.85 5.40
CA GLY A 431 -16.90 -4.56 5.31
C GLY A 431 -17.74 -4.15 4.10
N TRP A 432 -17.76 -2.86 3.74
CA TRP A 432 -18.48 -2.36 2.56
C TRP A 432 -17.96 -2.99 1.26
N PHE A 433 -16.64 -3.12 1.14
CA PHE A 433 -15.99 -3.71 -0.03
C PHE A 433 -15.77 -5.22 0.08
N ARG A 434 -16.30 -5.87 1.14
CA ARG A 434 -16.17 -7.32 1.39
C ARG A 434 -14.71 -7.79 1.42
N LEU A 435 -13.82 -6.97 1.99
CA LEU A 435 -12.39 -7.24 2.06
C LEU A 435 -12.02 -8.20 3.19
N ASP A 436 -12.92 -8.37 4.17
CA ASP A 436 -12.76 -9.28 5.32
C ASP A 436 -12.82 -10.78 4.95
N SER A 437 -13.05 -11.09 3.67
CA SER A 437 -13.14 -12.46 3.16
C SER A 437 -11.88 -12.84 2.40
N ILE A 438 -10.94 -13.45 3.12
CA ILE A 438 -9.91 -14.31 2.51
C ILE A 438 -10.65 -15.59 2.05
N PRO A 439 -10.68 -15.92 0.74
CA PRO A 439 -11.15 -17.22 0.30
C PRO A 439 -10.06 -18.25 0.62
N GLY A 440 -10.13 -18.82 1.82
CA GLY A 440 -9.12 -19.78 2.29
C GLY A 440 -9.33 -20.20 3.74
N GLY A 441 -10.52 -20.71 4.06
CA GLY A 441 -10.83 -21.18 5.41
C GLY A 441 -12.32 -21.40 5.59
N GLY A 442 -12.82 -22.53 5.10
CA GLY A 442 -14.19 -22.94 5.35
C GLY A 442 -14.44 -23.13 6.84
N VAL A 443 -15.14 -22.19 7.45
CA VAL A 443 -16.02 -22.46 8.59
C VAL A 443 -17.33 -21.75 8.26
N GLN A 444 -18.31 -22.52 7.80
CA GLN A 444 -19.68 -22.08 7.70
C GLN A 444 -20.14 -21.67 9.10
N SER A 445 -20.37 -20.38 9.32
CA SER A 445 -21.26 -19.94 10.39
C SER A 445 -22.60 -19.62 9.75
N ALA A 446 -23.45 -20.65 9.70
CA ALA A 446 -24.86 -20.50 9.39
C ALA A 446 -25.55 -19.82 10.59
N THR A 447 -25.73 -18.51 10.52
CA THR A 447 -26.75 -17.85 11.36
C THR A 447 -28.09 -17.93 10.63
N MET A 448 -28.88 -18.91 11.06
CA MET A 448 -30.31 -19.01 10.78
C MET A 448 -31.02 -17.72 11.19
N VAL A 449 -31.74 -17.11 10.26
CA VAL A 449 -32.81 -16.15 10.56
C VAL A 449 -34.03 -16.97 11.02
N PRO A 450 -34.60 -16.75 12.22
CA PRO A 450 -35.86 -17.36 12.57
C PRO A 450 -36.99 -16.61 11.86
N ALA A 451 -37.73 -17.33 11.01
CA ALA A 451 -39.03 -16.90 10.55
C ALA A 451 -40.05 -17.02 11.70
N SER A 452 -40.71 -15.90 12.03
CA SER A 452 -41.96 -15.85 12.78
C SER A 452 -42.67 -14.54 12.42
N VAL A 453 -43.65 -14.57 11.51
CA VAL A 453 -45.11 -14.64 11.80
C VAL A 453 -45.67 -13.26 12.22
N ILE A 454 -46.07 -12.44 11.24
CA ILE A 454 -47.45 -12.08 10.81
C ILE A 454 -47.32 -11.12 9.62
#